data_AF-A0A923EGZ5-F1
#
_entry.id   AF-A0A923EGZ5-F1
#
_cell.length_a   1.000
_cell.length_b   1.000
_cell.length_c   1.000
_cell.angle_alpha   90.00
_cell.angle_beta   90.00
_cell.angle_gamma   90.00
#
_symmetry.space_group_name_H-M   'P 1'
#
loop_
_entity.id
_entity.type
_entity.pdbx_description
1 polymer ?
#
loop_
_entity_poly.entity_id
_entity_poly.type
_entity_poly.pdbx_seq_one_letter_code
_entity_poly.pdbx_strand_id
1 'polypeptide(L)'
;MAKPTTIRIPEDLLNEINQFVRESKLDRAAYLREVLQKGFSLDKQDRLLLKYVRKELSQMEVCKELKWNPWKLLTQLKARNLYLNVELEDWLDAEELPLQ
;
A
#
# COMPACT_ATOMS: atom_id res chain seq x y z
N MET A 1 -8.79 15.71 -15.13
CA MET A 1 -7.91 16.89 -15.32
C MET A 1 -7.08 17.09 -14.06
N ALA A 2 -5.77 17.32 -14.18
CA ALA A 2 -4.94 17.62 -13.04
C ALA A 2 -5.24 19.05 -12.54
N LYS A 3 -5.41 19.23 -11.23
CA LYS A 3 -5.57 20.56 -10.63
C LYS A 3 -4.20 21.09 -10.20
N PRO A 4 -3.84 22.34 -10.52
CA PRO A 4 -2.60 22.93 -10.04
C PRO A 4 -2.66 23.02 -8.50
N THR A 5 -1.60 22.55 -7.84
CA THR A 5 -1.49 22.52 -6.39
C THR A 5 -0.10 23.00 -6.00
N THR A 6 -0.03 23.94 -5.06
CA THR A 6 1.24 24.45 -4.53
C THR A 6 1.55 23.75 -3.21
N ILE A 7 2.74 23.17 -3.09
CA ILE A 7 3.21 22.49 -1.88
C ILE A 7 4.50 23.14 -1.38
N ARG A 8 4.75 23.06 -0.08
CA ARG A 8 6.03 23.44 0.53
C ARG A 8 6.83 22.16 0.79
N ILE A 9 8.08 22.14 0.37
CA ILE A 9 9.01 21.03 0.57
C ILE A 9 10.34 21.55 1.10
N PRO A 10 11.10 20.75 1.89
CA PRO A 10 12.44 21.12 2.33
C PRO A 10 13.35 21.44 1.14
N GLU A 11 14.24 22.41 1.33
CA GLU A 11 15.14 22.87 0.27
C GLU A 11 16.10 21.77 -0.19
N ASP A 12 16.63 20.98 0.75
CA ASP A 12 17.53 19.86 0.46
C ASP A 12 16.86 18.82 -0.47
N LEU A 13 15.61 18.45 -0.17
CA LEU A 13 14.85 17.53 -1.00
C LEU A 13 14.57 18.10 -2.40
N LEU A 14 14.26 19.40 -2.49
CA LEU A 14 14.08 20.05 -3.79
C LEU A 14 15.37 20.04 -4.61
N ASN A 15 16.53 20.22 -3.97
CA ASN A 15 17.83 20.17 -4.62
C ASN A 15 18.14 18.78 -5.17
N GLU A 16 17.92 17.72 -4.37
CA GLU A 16 18.06 16.33 -4.81
C GLU A 16 17.15 16.01 -6.01
N ILE A 17 15.88 16.41 -5.93
CA ILE A 17 14.92 16.21 -7.03
C ILE A 17 15.39 16.93 -8.29
N ASN A 18 15.83 18.18 -8.17
CA ASN A 18 16.30 18.95 -9.32
C ASN A 18 17.55 18.33 -9.96
N GLN A 19 18.48 17.81 -9.15
CA GLN A 19 19.65 17.10 -9.65
C GLN A 19 19.24 15.86 -10.44
N PHE A 20 18.41 14.99 -9.85
CA PHE A 20 17.97 13.76 -10.49
C PHE A 20 17.20 14.01 -11.80
N VAL A 21 16.30 14.99 -11.80
CA VAL A 21 15.51 15.37 -12.98
C VAL A 21 16.40 15.89 -14.10
N ARG A 22 17.46 16.65 -13.79
CA ARG A 22 18.44 17.12 -14.78
C ARG A 22 19.25 15.98 -15.37
N GLU A 23 19.79 15.10 -14.54
CA GLU A 23 20.59 13.93 -14.96
C GLU A 23 19.76 12.99 -15.85
N SER A 24 18.49 12.80 -15.48
CA SER A 24 17.57 11.89 -16.17
C SER A 24 16.81 12.53 -17.34
N LYS A 25 17.01 13.84 -17.60
CA LYS A 25 16.28 14.62 -18.62
C LYS A 25 14.75 14.49 -18.52
N LEU A 26 14.22 14.49 -17.30
CA LEU A 26 12.78 14.36 -17.04
C LEU A 26 12.11 15.73 -16.91
N ASP A 27 10.78 15.76 -17.05
CA ASP A 27 10.00 16.91 -16.61
C ASP A 27 9.80 16.84 -15.09
N ARG A 28 10.13 17.94 -14.39
CA ARG A 28 10.05 18.02 -12.93
C ARG A 28 8.63 17.77 -12.42
N ALA A 29 7.62 18.32 -13.10
CA ALA A 29 6.24 18.17 -12.68
C ALA A 29 5.73 16.74 -12.91
N ALA A 30 6.11 16.10 -14.03
CA ALA A 30 5.83 14.69 -14.29
C ALA A 30 6.47 13.80 -13.23
N TYR A 31 7.76 13.98 -12.94
CA TYR A 31 8.47 13.21 -11.93
C TYR A 31 7.84 13.34 -10.54
N LEU A 32 7.56 14.57 -10.10
CA LEU A 32 6.89 14.81 -8.81
C LEU A 32 5.53 14.13 -8.72
N ARG A 33 4.72 14.18 -9.79
CA ARG A 33 3.43 13.49 -9.81
C ARG A 33 3.58 11.98 -9.65
N GLU A 34 4.55 11.37 -10.33
CA GLU A 34 4.79 9.94 -10.20
C GLU A 34 5.25 9.55 -8.81
N VAL A 35 6.19 10.29 -8.23
CA VAL A 35 6.69 10.04 -6.87
C VAL A 35 5.55 10.17 -5.85
N LEU A 36 4.73 11.22 -5.95
CA LEU A 36 3.57 11.40 -5.08
C LEU A 36 2.55 10.28 -5.24
N GLN A 37 2.27 9.84 -6.48
CA GLN A 37 1.33 8.75 -6.73
C GLN A 37 1.84 7.42 -6.17
N LYS A 38 3.14 7.13 -6.33
CA LYS A 38 3.78 5.94 -5.75
C LYS A 38 3.76 5.99 -4.23
N GLY A 39 4.20 7.11 -3.65
CA GLY A 39 4.21 7.31 -2.19
C GLY A 39 2.81 7.21 -1.59
N PHE A 40 1.81 7.83 -2.20
CA PHE A 40 0.42 7.73 -1.76
C PHE A 40 -0.13 6.30 -1.84
N SER A 41 0.25 5.55 -2.89
CA SER A 41 -0.19 4.16 -3.04
C SER A 41 0.42 3.26 -1.97
N LEU A 42 1.69 3.47 -1.60
CA LEU A 42 2.35 2.76 -0.52
C LEU A 42 1.73 3.11 0.84
N ASP A 43 1.55 4.39 1.12
CA ASP A 43 0.88 4.86 2.34
C ASP A 43 -0.56 4.32 2.46
N LYS A 44 -1.32 4.26 1.36
CA LYS A 44 -2.66 3.65 1.35
C LYS A 44 -2.60 2.18 1.78
N GLN A 45 -1.62 1.42 1.28
CA GLN A 45 -1.44 0.01 1.64
C GLN A 45 -1.16 -0.13 3.13
N ASP A 46 -0.20 0.63 3.65
CA ASP A 46 0.19 0.53 5.05
C ASP A 46 -0.95 0.93 5.99
N ARG A 47 -1.72 1.97 5.66
CA ARG A 47 -2.93 2.35 6.43
C ARG A 47 -3.99 1.24 6.46
N LEU A 48 -4.26 0.59 5.32
CA LEU A 48 -5.26 -0.48 5.25
C LEU A 48 -4.79 -1.76 5.95
N LEU A 49 -3.52 -2.11 5.83
CA LEU A 49 -2.93 -3.24 6.56
C LEU A 49 -2.95 -3.01 8.07
N LEU A 50 -2.70 -1.79 8.53
CA LEU A 50 -2.77 -1.45 9.94
C LEU A 50 -4.20 -1.57 10.48
N LYS A 51 -5.22 -1.17 9.71
CA LYS A 51 -6.63 -1.42 10.05
C LYS A 51 -6.97 -2.90 10.08
N TYR A 52 -6.43 -3.68 9.15
CA TYR A 52 -6.55 -5.14 9.19
C TYR A 52 -5.99 -5.69 10.49
N VAL A 53 -4.74 -5.40 10.85
CA VAL A 53 -4.11 -5.90 12.10
C VAL A 53 -4.93 -5.52 13.34
N ARG A 54 -5.59 -4.36 13.34
CA ARG A 54 -6.48 -3.92 14.43
C ARG A 54 -7.85 -4.61 14.45
N LYS A 55 -8.09 -5.58 13.57
CA LYS A 55 -9.37 -6.23 13.33
C LYS A 55 -10.49 -5.25 12.92
N GLU A 56 -10.14 -4.05 12.43
CA GLU A 56 -11.10 -3.04 11.94
C GLU A 56 -11.57 -3.33 10.50
N LEU A 57 -10.76 -4.08 9.75
CA LEU A 57 -11.09 -4.52 8.39
C LEU A 57 -10.85 -6.02 8.26
N SER A 58 -11.75 -6.69 7.56
CA SER A 58 -11.58 -8.07 7.13
C SER A 58 -10.56 -8.20 5.99
N GLN A 59 -10.04 -9.41 5.82
CA GLN A 59 -9.15 -9.74 4.70
C GLN A 59 -9.77 -9.41 3.34
N MET A 60 -11.08 -9.67 3.18
CA MET A 60 -11.79 -9.44 1.92
C MET A 60 -11.94 -7.95 1.61
N GLU A 61 -12.21 -7.13 2.63
CA GLU A 61 -12.31 -5.68 2.48
C GLU A 61 -10.98 -5.07 2.06
N VAL A 62 -9.87 -5.50 2.67
CA VAL A 62 -8.53 -5.04 2.26
C VAL A 62 -8.20 -5.47 0.84
N CYS A 63 -8.52 -6.71 0.47
CA CYS A 63 -8.34 -7.20 -0.91
C CYS A 63 -9.13 -6.36 -1.91
N LYS A 64 -10.38 -6.02 -1.61
CA LYS A 64 -11.25 -5.18 -2.46
C LYS A 64 -10.69 -3.76 -2.60
N GLU A 65 -10.30 -3.12 -1.50
CA GLU A 65 -9.80 -1.74 -1.47
C GLU A 65 -8.44 -1.55 -2.15
N LEU A 66 -7.57 -2.57 -2.06
CA LEU A 66 -6.25 -2.57 -2.70
C LEU A 66 -6.25 -3.22 -4.08
N LYS A 67 -7.38 -3.76 -4.51
CA LYS A 67 -7.50 -4.59 -5.74
C LYS A 67 -6.47 -5.72 -5.74
N TRP A 68 -6.25 -6.31 -4.57
CA TRP A 68 -5.36 -7.44 -4.38
C TRP A 68 -6.17 -8.73 -4.40
N ASN A 69 -5.55 -9.80 -4.88
CA ASN A 69 -6.05 -11.14 -4.61
C ASN A 69 -5.58 -11.58 -3.20
N PRO A 70 -6.23 -12.60 -2.61
CA PRO A 70 -5.87 -13.09 -1.28
C PRO A 70 -4.39 -13.48 -1.15
N TRP A 71 -3.81 -14.11 -2.16
CA TRP A 71 -2.40 -14.52 -2.19
C TRP A 71 -1.42 -13.35 -2.12
N LYS A 72 -1.76 -12.23 -2.75
CA LYS A 72 -0.98 -11.01 -2.70
C LYS A 72 -1.03 -10.39 -1.31
N LEU A 73 -2.18 -10.43 -0.63
CA LEU A 73 -2.27 -10.01 0.77
C LEU A 73 -1.33 -10.85 1.65
N LEU A 74 -1.36 -12.18 1.54
CA LEU A 74 -0.50 -13.07 2.32
C LEU A 74 1.00 -12.79 2.11
N THR A 75 1.39 -12.56 0.85
CA THR A 75 2.77 -12.16 0.52
C THR A 75 3.16 -10.85 1.23
N GLN A 76 2.24 -9.89 1.27
CA GLN A 76 2.47 -8.58 1.87
C GLN A 76 2.47 -8.60 3.39
N LEU A 77 1.67 -9.48 4.02
CA LEU A 77 1.71 -9.76 5.45
C LEU A 77 3.04 -10.41 5.82
N LYS A 78 3.47 -11.45 5.09
CA LYS A 78 4.76 -12.12 5.30
C LYS A 78 5.94 -11.15 5.17
N ALA A 79 5.95 -10.31 4.13
CA ALA A 79 7.03 -9.34 3.91
C ALA A 79 7.15 -8.30 5.03
N ARG A 80 6.05 -8.01 5.74
CA ARG A 80 6.00 -7.07 6.87
C ARG A 80 6.00 -7.77 8.24
N ASN A 81 6.19 -9.09 8.27
CA ASN A 81 6.14 -9.92 9.47
C ASN A 81 4.82 -9.76 10.27
N LEU A 82 3.69 -9.69 9.56
CA LEU A 82 2.34 -9.59 10.12
C LEU A 82 1.63 -10.94 10.02
N TYR A 83 0.72 -11.21 10.98
CA TYR A 83 -0.03 -12.45 11.05
C TYR A 83 -1.40 -12.34 10.38
N LEU A 84 -1.93 -13.49 9.98
CA LEU A 84 -3.33 -13.64 9.61
C LEU A 84 -4.19 -13.45 10.86
N ASN A 85 -5.22 -12.62 10.75
CA ASN A 85 -6.27 -12.52 11.77
C ASN A 85 -7.24 -13.68 11.63
N VAL A 86 -6.76 -14.88 11.92
CA VAL A 86 -7.60 -16.07 11.99
C VAL A 86 -7.32 -16.70 13.34
N GLU A 87 -8.37 -16.96 14.11
CA GLU A 87 -8.20 -17.65 15.39
C GLU A 87 -8.06 -19.15 15.11
N LEU A 88 -7.38 -19.87 15.99
CA LEU A 88 -7.10 -21.30 15.79
C LEU A 88 -8.41 -22.10 15.67
N GLU A 89 -9.45 -21.65 16.38
CA GLU A 89 -10.80 -22.21 16.38
C GLU A 89 -11.44 -22.14 14.98
N ASP A 90 -11.30 -21.01 14.28
CA ASP A 90 -11.78 -20.85 12.90
C ASP A 90 -11.09 -21.82 11.91
N TRP A 91 -9.85 -22.24 12.19
CA TRP A 91 -9.13 -23.23 11.37
C TRP A 91 -9.65 -24.64 11.60
N LEU A 92 -9.95 -25.00 12.85
CA LEU A 92 -10.44 -26.33 13.21
C LEU A 92 -11.85 -26.54 12.64
N ASP A 93 -12.72 -25.53 12.73
CA ASP A 93 -14.07 -25.59 12.18
C ASP A 93 -14.09 -25.71 10.64
N ALA A 94 -13.07 -25.18 9.96
CA ALA A 94 -12.95 -25.30 8.50
C ALA A 94 -12.55 -26.71 8.03
N GLU A 95 -11.85 -27.48 8.86
CA GLU A 95 -11.46 -28.87 8.56
C GLU A 95 -12.66 -29.83 8.69
N GLU A 96 -13.67 -29.47 9.49
CA GLU A 96 -14.92 -30.21 9.65
C GLU A 96 -15.93 -29.97 8.51
N LEU A 97 -15.67 -29.01 7.60
CA LEU A 97 -16.54 -28.78 6.46
C LEU A 97 -16.37 -29.88 5.40
N PRO A 98 -17.44 -30.57 5.00
CA PRO A 98 -17.35 -31.60 3.98
C PRO A 98 -16.93 -30.98 2.64
N LEU A 99 -15.90 -31.57 2.02
CA LEU A 99 -15.51 -31.28 0.64
C LEU A 99 -16.72 -31.55 -0.29
N GLN A 100 -17.31 -30.49 -0.84
CA GLN A 100 -18.32 -30.59 -1.91
C GLN A 100 -17.66 -30.86 -3.26
#